data_AF-A0A8J4KGN3-F1
#
_entry.id   AF-A0A8J4KGN3-F1
#
_cell.length_a   1.000
_cell.length_b   1.000
_cell.length_c   1.000
_cell.angle_alpha   90.00
_cell.angle_beta   90.00
_cell.angle_gamma   90.00
#
_symmetry.space_group_name_H-M   'P 1'
#
loop_
_entity.id
_entity.type
_entity.pdbx_description
1 polymer ?
#
loop_
_entity_poly.entity_id
_entity_poly.type
_entity_poly.pdbx_seq_one_letter_code
_entity_poly.pdbx_strand_id
1 'polypeptide(L)'
;VKHITGIPYSPTGQSLVERTHQVLKDYLFKQKGGEKDPQIRLNKVLFTLNYLCLMGDREEPAIVIHHQNLKFNQQTTIPSLKVMYRDPVTGMWLGP
;
A
#
# COMPACT_ATOMS: atom_id res chain seq x y z
N VAL A 1 4.55 -0.94 20.98
CA VAL A 1 5.02 -1.01 19.58
C VAL A 1 5.88 -2.25 19.42
N LYS A 2 5.59 -3.13 18.46
CA LYS A 2 6.42 -4.31 18.15
C LYS A 2 7.31 -3.99 16.95
N HIS A 3 8.61 -4.22 17.06
CA HIS A 3 9.57 -3.92 16.00
C HIS A 3 9.88 -5.17 15.18
N ILE A 4 9.89 -5.01 13.85
CA ILE A 4 10.27 -6.05 12.88
C ILE A 4 11.22 -5.40 11.88
N THR A 5 12.46 -5.90 11.79
CA THR A 5 13.54 -5.30 10.97
C THR A 5 13.77 -6.01 9.64
N GLY A 6 13.27 -7.23 9.46
CA GLY A 6 13.42 -8.02 8.23
C GLY A 6 14.74 -8.80 8.16
N ILE A 7 15.07 -9.30 6.96
CA ILE A 7 16.29 -10.05 6.69
C ILE A 7 17.43 -9.06 6.38
N PRO A 8 18.60 -9.16 7.02
CA PRO A 8 19.74 -8.30 6.73
C PRO A 8 20.08 -8.26 5.23
N TYR A 9 20.35 -7.06 4.72
CA TYR A 9 20.73 -6.80 3.31
C TYR A 9 19.70 -7.21 2.24
N SER A 10 18.51 -7.66 2.63
CA SER A 10 17.43 -7.98 1.69
C SER A 10 16.43 -6.81 1.59
N PRO A 11 16.26 -6.18 0.42
CA PRO A 11 15.28 -5.10 0.25
C PRO A 11 13.83 -5.61 0.20
N THR A 12 13.63 -6.92 0.00
CA THR A 12 12.30 -7.51 -0.25
C THR A 12 11.31 -7.24 0.88
N GLY A 13 11.78 -7.25 2.14
CA GLY A 13 10.96 -6.95 3.31
C GLY A 13 10.37 -5.53 3.33
N GLN A 14 10.94 -4.61 2.56
CA GLN A 14 10.49 -3.22 2.45
C GLN A 14 10.03 -2.85 1.03
N SER A 15 9.84 -3.84 0.16
CA SER A 15 9.50 -3.64 -1.25
C SER A 15 8.27 -2.74 -1.49
N LEU A 16 7.26 -2.83 -0.62
CA LEU A 16 6.09 -1.95 -0.69
C LEU A 16 6.43 -0.48 -0.42
N VAL A 17 7.29 -0.21 0.56
CA VAL A 17 7.76 1.14 0.89
C VAL A 17 8.61 1.68 -0.25
N GLU A 18 9.52 0.87 -0.80
CA GLU A 18 10.35 1.28 -1.95
C GLU A 18 9.52 1.59 -3.20
N ARG A 19 8.50 0.78 -3.51
CA ARG A 19 7.55 1.08 -4.59
C ARG A 19 6.80 2.39 -4.33
N THR A 20 6.42 2.63 -3.08
CA THR A 20 5.74 3.87 -2.67
C THR A 20 6.66 5.09 -2.83
N HIS A 21 7.94 4.97 -2.49
CA HIS A 21 8.94 6.02 -2.72
C HIS A 21 9.11 6.34 -4.20
N GLN A 22 9.09 5.35 -5.08
CA GLN A 22 9.13 5.58 -6.53
C GLN A 22 7.93 6.42 -6.99
N VAL A 23 6.71 6.04 -6.60
CA VAL A 23 5.49 6.81 -6.92
C VAL A 23 5.58 8.24 -6.37
N LEU A 24 6.05 8.41 -5.14
CA LEU A 24 6.21 9.72 -4.52
C LEU A 24 7.18 10.62 -5.31
N LYS A 25 8.33 10.08 -5.73
CA LYS A 25 9.32 10.79 -6.55
C LYS A 25 8.74 11.19 -7.90
N ASP A 26 7.99 10.32 -8.55
CA ASP A 26 7.36 10.60 -9.83
C ASP A 26 6.37 11.78 -9.73
N TYR A 27 5.57 11.84 -8.67
CA TYR A 27 4.65 12.96 -8.46
C TYR A 27 5.36 14.26 -8.08
N LEU A 28 6.45 14.18 -7.30
CA LEU A 28 7.30 15.35 -6.99
C LEU A 28 7.93 15.93 -8.25
N PHE A 29 8.29 15.09 -9.22
CA PHE A 29 8.82 15.51 -10.52
C PHE A 29 7.75 16.12 -11.42
N LYS A 30 6.52 15.57 -11.40
CA LYS A 30 5.37 16.10 -12.16
C LYS A 30 4.85 17.44 -11.64
N GLN A 31 5.18 17.82 -10.41
CA GLN A 31 4.69 19.04 -9.79
C GLN A 31 5.20 20.29 -10.53
N LYS A 32 4.26 21.07 -11.09
CA LYS A 32 4.53 22.33 -11.80
C LYS A 32 4.30 23.53 -10.87
N GLY A 33 4.81 24.71 -11.24
CA GLY A 33 4.46 25.98 -10.58
C GLY A 33 5.50 26.57 -9.63
N GLY A 34 6.74 26.06 -9.64
CA GLY A 34 7.88 26.77 -9.02
C GLY A 34 7.85 26.90 -7.50
N GLU A 35 6.96 26.20 -6.79
CA GLU A 35 7.01 26.09 -5.34
C GLU A 35 8.40 25.63 -4.90
N LYS A 36 9.10 26.43 -4.10
CA LYS A 36 10.48 26.14 -3.68
C LYS A 36 10.56 25.49 -2.31
N ASP A 37 9.52 25.66 -1.49
CA ASP A 37 9.49 25.08 -0.16
C ASP A 37 9.32 23.55 -0.23
N PRO A 38 10.28 22.75 0.27
CA PRO A 38 10.22 21.30 0.17
C PRO A 38 9.02 20.68 0.90
N GLN A 39 8.58 21.26 2.02
CA GLN A 39 7.46 20.73 2.80
C GLN A 39 6.14 20.99 2.09
N ILE A 40 5.95 22.20 1.53
CA ILE A 40 4.75 22.51 0.76
C ILE A 40 4.66 21.62 -0.48
N ARG A 41 5.79 21.37 -1.15
CA ARG A 41 5.85 20.42 -2.28
C ARG A 41 5.41 19.02 -1.87
N LEU A 42 6.02 18.49 -0.81
CA LEU A 42 5.69 17.17 -0.29
C LEU A 42 4.21 17.07 0.11
N ASN A 43 3.69 18.05 0.84
CA ASN A 43 2.30 18.07 1.29
C ASN A 43 1.31 18.09 0.13
N LYS A 44 1.58 18.87 -0.93
CA LYS A 44 0.75 18.89 -2.15
C LYS A 44 0.71 17.51 -2.83
N VAL A 45 1.85 16.82 -2.91
CA VAL A 45 1.92 15.47 -3.48
C VAL A 45 1.21 14.45 -2.59
N LEU A 46 1.44 14.48 -1.28
CA LEU A 46 0.77 13.59 -0.33
C LEU A 46 -0.76 13.79 -0.34
N PHE A 47 -1.22 15.03 -0.41
CA PHE A 47 -2.64 15.33 -0.56
C PHE A 47 -3.20 14.71 -1.85
N THR A 48 -2.49 14.91 -2.96
CA THR A 48 -2.91 14.35 -4.26
C THR A 48 -3.00 12.82 -4.20
N LEU A 49 -1.94 12.15 -3.73
CA LEU A 49 -1.89 10.68 -3.66
C LEU A 49 -2.94 10.09 -2.72
N ASN A 50 -3.19 10.73 -1.57
CA ASN A 50 -4.08 10.15 -0.55
C ASN A 50 -5.57 10.48 -0.76
N TYR A 51 -5.88 11.66 -1.33
CA TYR A 51 -7.25 12.17 -1.40
C TYR A 51 -7.81 12.26 -2.82
N LEU A 52 -6.96 12.46 -3.83
CA LEU A 52 -7.41 12.74 -5.20
C LEU A 52 -7.14 11.60 -6.18
N CYS A 53 -6.12 10.77 -5.92
CA CYS A 53 -5.77 9.66 -6.80
C CYS A 53 -6.58 8.40 -6.48
N LEU A 54 -7.23 7.89 -7.52
CA LEU A 54 -7.70 6.52 -7.61
C LEU A 54 -6.58 5.68 -8.25
N MET A 55 -6.10 4.67 -7.55
CA MET A 55 -4.96 3.86 -8.00
C MET A 55 -5.45 2.50 -8.50
N GLY A 56 -5.16 2.18 -9.76
CA GLY A 56 -5.56 0.92 -10.40
C GLY A 56 -7.04 0.91 -10.76
N ASP A 57 -7.73 -0.15 -10.36
CA ASP A 57 -9.16 -0.40 -10.52
C ASP A 57 -10.00 0.09 -9.33
N ARG A 58 -9.37 0.77 -8.36
CA ARG A 58 -10.05 1.23 -7.15
C ARG A 58 -10.98 2.41 -7.44
N GLU A 59 -12.19 2.31 -6.90
CA GLU A 59 -13.19 3.39 -7.00
C GLU A 59 -13.05 4.44 -5.88
N GLU A 60 -12.34 4.09 -4.81
CA GLU A 60 -12.17 4.95 -3.62
C GLU A 60 -10.71 5.41 -3.41
N PRO A 61 -10.48 6.65 -2.93
CA PRO A 61 -9.15 7.13 -2.58
C PRO A 61 -8.55 6.39 -1.39
N ALA A 62 -7.21 6.45 -1.27
CA ALA A 62 -6.47 5.75 -0.22
C ALA A 62 -6.94 6.12 1.20
N ILE A 63 -7.31 7.38 1.44
CA ILE A 63 -7.81 7.82 2.76
C ILE A 63 -9.11 7.12 3.18
N VAL A 64 -10.04 6.90 2.23
CA VAL A 64 -11.32 6.27 2.51
C VAL A 64 -11.09 4.80 2.86
N ILE A 65 -10.31 4.10 2.05
CA ILE A 65 -9.93 2.69 2.26
C ILE A 65 -9.19 2.53 3.59
N HIS A 66 -8.25 3.43 3.91
CA HIS A 66 -7.52 3.38 5.17
C HIS A 66 -8.46 3.53 6.38
N HIS A 67 -9.35 4.52 6.35
CA HIS A 67 -10.32 4.74 7.43
C HIS A 67 -11.34 3.60 7.56
N GLN A 68 -11.82 3.05 6.45
CA GLN A 68 -12.70 1.88 6.46
C GLN A 68 -11.99 0.69 7.11
N ASN A 69 -10.76 0.35 6.68
CA ASN A 69 -9.99 -0.73 7.30
C ASN A 69 -9.79 -0.52 8.81
N LEU A 70 -9.53 0.71 9.25
CA LEU A 70 -9.44 1.03 10.67
C LEU A 70 -10.76 0.79 11.42
N LYS A 71 -11.90 1.15 10.83
CA LYS A 71 -13.23 0.96 11.40
C LYS A 71 -13.68 -0.51 11.39
N PHE A 72 -13.31 -1.26 10.36
CA PHE A 72 -13.72 -2.64 10.11
C PHE A 72 -12.64 -3.67 10.48
N ASN A 73 -11.61 -3.28 11.25
CA ASN A 73 -10.43 -4.06 11.66
C ASN A 73 -10.71 -5.42 12.34
N GLN A 74 -11.97 -5.87 12.41
CA GLN A 74 -12.39 -7.15 12.99
C GLN A 74 -13.38 -7.96 12.13
N GLN A 75 -13.86 -7.43 11.00
CA GLN A 75 -14.82 -8.14 10.15
C GLN A 75 -14.38 -8.07 8.69
N THR A 76 -13.29 -8.76 8.40
CA THR A 76 -13.21 -9.37 7.07
C THR A 76 -14.26 -10.47 7.06
N THR A 77 -15.47 -10.13 6.62
CA THR A 77 -16.34 -11.14 6.02
C THR A 77 -15.64 -11.58 4.75
N ILE A 78 -14.61 -12.43 4.90
CA ILE A 78 -14.12 -13.23 3.80
C ILE A 78 -15.40 -13.92 3.32
N PRO A 79 -15.82 -13.71 2.06
CA PRO A 79 -16.88 -14.55 1.49
C PRO A 79 -16.50 -16.00 1.80
N SER A 80 -17.47 -16.90 1.96
CA SER A 80 -17.21 -18.34 2.18
C SER A 80 -16.59 -19.02 0.95
N LEU A 81 -15.61 -18.35 0.31
CA LEU A 81 -14.82 -18.80 -0.79
C LEU A 81 -13.81 -19.81 -0.26
N LYS A 82 -14.26 -21.05 -0.34
CA LYS A 82 -13.48 -22.25 -0.12
C LYS A 82 -12.48 -22.39 -1.28
N VAL A 83 -11.18 -22.29 -0.98
CA VAL A 83 -10.11 -22.39 -1.99
C VAL A 83 -9.20 -23.57 -1.68
N MET A 84 -8.87 -24.34 -2.71
CA MET A 84 -7.78 -25.31 -2.64
C MET A 84 -6.46 -24.55 -2.72
N TYR A 85 -5.46 -24.95 -1.94
CA TYR A 85 -4.12 -24.38 -2.03
C TYR A 85 -3.07 -25.49 -2.13
N ARG A 86 -1.96 -25.18 -2.80
CA ARG A 86 -0.82 -26.09 -2.87
C ARG A 86 0.14 -25.78 -1.73
N ASP A 87 0.34 -26.76 -0.85
CA ASP A 87 1.30 -26.62 0.25
C ASP A 87 2.73 -26.50 -0.33
N PRO A 88 3.47 -25.41 -0.03
CA PRO A 88 4.83 -25.23 -0.52
C PRO A 88 5.84 -26.23 0.06
N VAL A 89 5.55 -26.85 1.21
CA VAL A 89 6.45 -27.81 1.87
C VAL A 89 6.22 -29.23 1.35
N THR A 90 4.97 -29.71 1.38
CA THR A 90 4.64 -31.08 0.96
C THR A 90 4.34 -31.21 -0.54
N GLY A 91 4.03 -30.11 -1.22
CA GLY A 91 3.66 -30.08 -2.64
C GLY A 91 2.27 -30.61 -2.96
N MET A 92 1.49 -31.01 -1.95
CA MET A 92 0.14 -31.55 -2.12
C MET A 92 -0.90 -30.43 -2.20
N TRP A 93 -2.01 -30.71 -2.90
CA TRP A 93 -3.18 -29.84 -2.90
C TRP A 93 -4.02 -30.14 -1.65
N LEU A 94 -4.28 -29.10 -0.85
CA LEU A 94 -5.05 -29.14 0.40
C LEU A 94 -6.27 -28.22 0.30
N GLY A 95 -7.24 -28.42 1.20
CA GLY A 95 -8.41 -27.57 1.36
C GLY A 95 -9.74 -28.19 0.89
N PRO A 96 -10.79 -27.37 0.77
CA PRO A 96 -10.81 -25.97 1.24
C PRO A 96 -10.79 -25.87 2.77
#